data_AF-A0A7Y5T313-F1
#
_entry.id   AF-A0A7Y5T313-F1
#
_cell.length_a   1.000
_cell.length_b   1.000
_cell.length_c   1.000
_cell.angle_alpha   90.00
_cell.angle_beta   90.00
_cell.angle_gamma   90.00
#
_symmetry.space_group_name_H-M   'P 1'
#
loop_
_entity.id
_entity.type
_entity.pdbx_description
1 polymer ?
#
loop_
_entity_poly.entity_id
_entity_poly.type
_entity_poly.pdbx_seq_one_letter_code
_entity_poly.pdbx_strand_id
1 'polypeptide(L)'
;GKPDDLDAVIRYGEEIGLPLTECQKFFDHFTSNGWKVSGKATMKDWKAALRNWKRNGDQYAQPSTRTSRRVTPAGFGPTAKIPEGKEYRRDW
;
A
#
# COMPACT_ATOMS: atom_id res chain seq x y z
N GLY A 1 -1.11 -15.95 -9.75
CA GLY A 1 -2.07 -15.74 -8.67
C GLY A 1 -1.36 -15.78 -7.34
N LYS A 2 -1.98 -16.38 -6.30
CA LYS A 2 -1.34 -16.72 -5.02
C LYS A 2 -0.46 -17.98 -5.16
N PRO A 3 0.54 -18.19 -4.29
CA PRO A 3 1.22 -19.47 -4.17
C PRO A 3 0.26 -20.54 -3.63
N ASP A 4 0.55 -21.80 -3.94
CA ASP A 4 -0.15 -22.94 -3.36
C ASP A 4 -0.02 -22.90 -1.83
N ASP A 5 1.22 -22.88 -1.33
CA ASP A 5 1.56 -22.94 0.09
C ASP A 5 2.80 -22.10 0.43
N LEU A 6 3.13 -22.01 1.73
CA LEU A 6 4.34 -21.35 2.21
C LEU A 6 5.61 -21.95 1.59
N ASP A 7 5.66 -23.26 1.38
CA ASP A 7 6.82 -23.96 0.81
C ASP A 7 7.17 -23.46 -0.59
N ALA A 8 6.15 -23.18 -1.42
CA ALA A 8 6.35 -22.58 -2.74
C ALA A 8 7.04 -21.21 -2.65
N VAL A 9 6.69 -20.40 -1.64
CA VAL A 9 7.34 -19.10 -1.38
C VAL A 9 8.78 -19.29 -0.92
N ILE A 10 9.03 -20.24 -0.03
CA ILE A 10 10.39 -20.55 0.48
C ILE A 10 11.28 -20.99 -0.66
N ARG A 11 10.86 -21.97 -1.45
CA ARG A 11 11.63 -22.50 -2.58
C ARG A 11 12.02 -21.42 -3.58
N TYR A 12 11.09 -20.51 -3.89
CA TYR A 12 11.41 -19.37 -4.78
C TYR A 12 12.23 -18.29 -4.07
N GLY A 13 12.03 -18.10 -2.76
CA GLY A 13 12.82 -17.23 -1.91
C GLY A 13 14.29 -17.62 -1.90
N GLU A 14 14.59 -18.90 -1.72
CA GLU A 14 15.95 -19.47 -1.79
C GLU A 14 16.59 -19.24 -3.17
N GLU A 15 15.84 -19.45 -4.26
CA GLU A 15 16.30 -19.18 -5.64
C GLU A 15 16.74 -17.72 -5.82
N ILE A 16 16.01 -16.77 -5.20
CA ILE A 16 16.36 -15.34 -5.27
C ILE A 16 17.26 -14.89 -4.11
N GLY A 17 17.73 -15.78 -3.24
CA GLY A 17 18.55 -15.45 -2.07
C GLY A 17 17.86 -14.56 -1.04
N LEU A 18 16.59 -14.83 -0.75
CA LEU A 18 15.80 -14.21 0.31
C LEU A 18 15.74 -15.17 1.52
N PRO A 19 16.03 -14.71 2.75
CA PRO A 19 16.03 -15.60 3.92
C PRO A 19 14.63 -16.11 4.26
N LEU A 20 14.57 -17.28 4.92
CA LEU A 20 13.33 -17.94 5.34
C LEU A 20 12.40 -17.03 6.15
N THR A 21 12.96 -16.24 7.06
CA THR A 21 12.21 -15.32 7.91
C THR A 21 11.47 -14.26 7.09
N GLU A 22 12.08 -13.75 6.02
CA GLU A 22 11.44 -12.79 5.11
C GLU A 22 10.38 -13.48 4.22
N CYS A 23 10.59 -14.74 3.85
CA CYS A 23 9.58 -15.53 3.13
C CYS A 23 8.33 -15.76 3.98
N GLN A 24 8.50 -16.10 5.27
CA GLN A 24 7.40 -16.25 6.22
C GLN A 24 6.64 -14.93 6.41
N LYS A 25 7.35 -13.82 6.65
CA LYS A 25 6.73 -12.48 6.78
C LYS A 25 5.92 -12.10 5.53
N PHE A 26 6.47 -12.35 4.34
CA PHE A 26 5.78 -12.10 3.08
C PHE A 26 4.47 -12.92 3.00
N PHE A 27 4.54 -14.21 3.30
CA PHE A 27 3.37 -15.08 3.25
C PHE A 27 2.28 -14.66 4.24
N ASP A 28 2.66 -14.33 5.48
CA ASP A 28 1.73 -13.89 6.53
C ASP A 28 1.03 -12.57 6.14
N HIS A 29 1.80 -11.60 5.64
CA HIS A 29 1.30 -10.31 5.18
C HIS A 29 0.21 -10.45 4.11
N PHE A 30 0.45 -11.26 3.08
CA PHE A 30 -0.51 -11.45 2.00
C PHE A 30 -1.62 -12.45 2.36
N THR A 31 -1.40 -13.38 3.28
CA THR A 31 -2.46 -14.27 3.77
C THR A 31 -3.51 -13.49 4.56
N SER A 32 -3.07 -12.59 5.46
CA SER A 32 -3.96 -11.74 6.26
C SER A 32 -4.84 -10.81 5.41
N ASN A 33 -4.34 -10.32 4.27
CA ASN A 33 -5.09 -9.43 3.38
C ASN A 33 -5.84 -10.15 2.23
N GLY A 34 -5.83 -11.49 2.22
CA GLY A 34 -6.46 -12.30 1.17
C GLY A 34 -5.81 -12.16 -0.20
N TRP A 35 -4.48 -12.00 -0.24
CA TRP A 35 -3.66 -11.84 -1.43
C TRP A 35 -4.06 -10.64 -2.29
N LYS A 36 -4.39 -9.52 -1.64
CA LYS A 36 -4.79 -8.27 -2.30
C LYS A 36 -3.66 -7.27 -2.34
N VAL A 37 -3.35 -6.77 -3.52
CA VAL A 37 -2.41 -5.66 -3.74
C VAL A 37 -3.18 -4.34 -3.65
N SER A 38 -2.77 -3.46 -2.74
CA SER A 38 -3.41 -2.15 -2.49
C SER A 38 -4.91 -2.25 -2.12
N GLY A 39 -5.34 -3.38 -1.53
CA GLY A 39 -6.72 -3.60 -1.06
C GLY A 39 -7.80 -3.68 -2.14
N LYS A 40 -7.45 -3.48 -3.42
CA LYS A 40 -8.42 -3.38 -4.54
C LYS A 40 -8.32 -4.52 -5.55
N ALA A 41 -7.10 -5.00 -5.83
CA ALA A 41 -6.86 -6.00 -6.85
C ALA A 41 -6.23 -7.26 -6.25
N THR A 42 -6.64 -8.44 -6.71
CA THR A 42 -5.97 -9.70 -6.36
C THR A 42 -4.58 -9.77 -6.99
N MET A 43 -3.65 -10.39 -6.28
CA MET A 43 -2.27 -10.52 -6.73
C MET A 43 -2.17 -11.43 -7.96
N LYS A 44 -1.64 -10.89 -9.05
CA LYS A 44 -1.43 -11.63 -10.31
C LYS A 44 -0.16 -12.48 -10.26
N ASP A 45 0.93 -11.94 -9.73
CA ASP A 45 2.25 -12.60 -9.71
C ASP A 45 2.93 -12.47 -8.35
N TRP A 46 2.75 -13.49 -7.50
CA TRP A 46 3.39 -13.53 -6.19
C TRP A 46 4.92 -13.58 -6.27
N LYS A 47 5.49 -14.21 -7.30
CA LYS A 47 6.94 -14.20 -7.56
C LYS A 47 7.48 -12.79 -7.84
N ALA A 48 6.74 -11.99 -8.61
CA ALA A 48 7.10 -10.60 -8.85
C ALA A 48 7.01 -9.77 -7.56
N ALA A 49 5.98 -10.00 -6.74
CA ALA A 49 5.83 -9.36 -5.45
C ALA A 49 6.96 -9.74 -4.48
N LEU A 50 7.38 -11.01 -4.42
CA LEU A 50 8.50 -11.46 -3.58
C LEU A 50 9.83 -10.85 -4.01
N ARG A 51 10.07 -10.73 -5.33
CA ARG A 51 11.22 -9.98 -5.85
C ARG A 51 11.18 -8.50 -5.44
N ASN A 52 10.00 -7.89 -5.40
CA ASN A 52 9.85 -6.51 -4.92
C ASN A 52 10.05 -6.43 -3.39
N TRP A 53 9.58 -7.41 -2.64
CA TRP A 53 9.80 -7.54 -1.20
C TRP A 53 11.28 -7.52 -0.86
N LYS A 54 12.08 -8.35 -1.56
CA LYS A 54 13.55 -8.36 -1.43
C LYS A 54 14.17 -6.97 -1.64
N ARG A 55 13.70 -6.21 -2.63
CA ARG A 55 14.23 -4.86 -2.93
C ARG A 55 13.87 -3.82 -1.88
N ASN A 56 12.73 -3.99 -1.22
CA ASN A 56 12.19 -3.03 -0.26
C ASN A 56 12.60 -3.30 1.20
N GLY A 57 13.03 -4.51 1.54
CA GLY A 57 13.52 -4.84 2.89
C GLY A 57 14.62 -3.89 3.38
N ASP A 58 15.44 -3.37 2.46
CA ASP A 58 16.50 -2.39 2.76
C ASP A 58 15.97 -0.95 2.87
N GLN A 59 14.89 -0.62 2.16
CA GLN A 59 14.38 0.76 2.02
C GLN A 59 13.49 1.21 3.18
N TYR A 60 12.88 0.27 3.92
CA TYR A 60 12.02 0.59 5.07
C TYR A 60 12.79 0.80 6.39
N ALA A 61 14.10 0.52 6.42
CA ALA A 61 14.95 0.89 7.55
C ALA A 61 15.22 2.41 7.62
N GLN A 62 14.95 3.13 6.52
CA GLN A 62 14.99 4.59 6.50
C GLN A 62 13.57 5.13 6.70
N PRO A 63 13.36 6.11 7.60
CA PRO A 63 12.13 6.88 7.64
C PRO A 63 12.07 7.71 6.36
N SER A 64 11.66 7.08 5.26
CA SER A 64 11.23 7.79 4.07
C SER A 64 9.97 8.52 4.49
N THR A 65 10.17 9.76 4.92
CA THR A 65 9.18 10.82 4.82
C THR A 65 8.63 10.69 3.42
N ARG A 66 7.46 10.04 3.32
CA ARG A 66 6.73 9.94 2.07
C ARG A 66 6.23 11.35 1.84
N THR A 67 7.13 12.20 1.33
CA THR A 67 6.86 13.56 0.89
C THR A 67 5.66 13.42 -0.01
N SER A 68 4.54 13.90 0.52
CA SER A 68 3.31 14.11 -0.20
C SER A 68 3.66 14.99 -1.40
N ARG A 69 4.03 14.37 -2.53
CA ARG A 69 4.02 15.04 -3.83
C ARG A 69 2.57 15.17 -4.27
N ARG A 70 1.79 15.91 -3.47
CA ARG A 70 0.81 16.85 -4.01
C ARG A 70 1.48 18.21 -3.97
N VAL A 71 2.37 18.45 -4.92
CA VAL A 71 2.60 19.83 -5.34
C VAL A 71 1.32 20.22 -6.07
N THR A 72 0.33 20.71 -5.33
CA THR A 72 -0.69 21.57 -5.92
C THR A 72 0.00 22.91 -6.15
N PRO A 73 0.25 23.33 -7.40
CA PRO A 73 0.60 24.72 -7.64
C PRO A 73 -0.55 25.60 -7.14
N ALA A 74 -0.18 26.74 -6.54
CA ALA A 74 -1.11 27.72 -6.01
C ALA A 74 -2.08 28.22 -7.11
N GLY A 75 -3.36 28.32 -6.75
CA GLY A 75 -4.40 28.96 -7.55
C GLY A 75 -5.57 28.03 -7.86
N PHE A 76 -6.78 28.45 -7.49
CA PHE A 76 -8.07 27.76 -7.68
C PHE A 76 -8.44 26.72 -6.60
N GLY A 77 -8.70 27.21 -5.39
CA GLY A 77 -9.72 26.59 -4.53
C GLY A 77 -11.12 26.80 -5.15
N PRO A 78 -12.09 25.90 -4.91
CA PRO A 78 -13.45 26.11 -5.36
C PRO A 78 -14.04 27.34 -4.64
N THR A 79 -14.44 28.35 -5.40
CA THR A 79 -15.20 29.48 -4.89
C THR A 79 -16.55 28.97 -4.37
N ALA A 80 -16.68 28.87 -3.04
CA ALA A 80 -17.98 28.72 -2.42
C ALA A 80 -18.70 30.06 -2.55
N LYS A 81 -19.63 30.16 -3.50
CA LYS A 81 -20.62 31.24 -3.50
C LYS A 81 -21.47 31.09 -2.24
N ILE A 82 -21.26 31.97 -1.27
CA ILE A 82 -22.17 32.17 -0.15
C ILE A 82 -23.46 32.75 -0.76
N PRO A 83 -24.64 32.09 -0.67
CA PRO A 83 -25.87 32.77 -0.98
C PRO A 83 -26.14 33.79 0.13
N GLU A 84 -26.18 35.05 -0.28
CA GLU A 84 -26.63 36.18 0.54
C GLU A 84 -28.06 35.90 1.04
N GLY A 85 -28.26 36.05 2.34
CA GLY A 85 -29.58 36.12 2.95
C GLY A 85 -30.28 34.79 3.20
N LYS A 86 -29.88 34.07 4.26
CA LYS A 86 -30.87 33.40 5.14
C LYS A 86 -30.51 33.61 6.61
N GLU A 87 -31.24 34.56 7.19
CA GLU A 87 -31.44 34.77 8.61
C GLU A 87 -31.69 33.43 9.32
N TYR A 88 -30.73 33.00 10.14
CA TYR A 88 -30.99 31.98 11.16
C TYR A 88 -31.74 32.67 12.29
N ARG A 89 -33.06 32.51 12.29
CA ARG A 89 -33.86 32.82 13.48
C ARG A 89 -33.35 31.97 14.64
N ARG A 90 -32.98 32.65 15.71
CA ARG A 90 -32.77 32.08 17.03
C ARG A 90 -34.10 32.14 17.74
N ASP A 91 -34.76 30.99 17.86
CA ASP A 91 -35.85 30.80 18.80
C ASP A 91 -35.43 29.64 19.73
N TRP A 92 -35.60 29.85 21.03
CA TRP A 92 -35.15 29.02 22.15
C TRP A 92 -35.80 27.63 22.20
#